data_AF-A0A2L2Y6E1-F1
#
_entry.id   AF-A0A2L2Y6E1-F1
#
_cell.length_a   1.000
_cell.length_b   1.000
_cell.length_c   1.000
_cell.angle_alpha   90.00
_cell.angle_beta   90.00
_cell.angle_gamma   90.00
#
_symmetry.space_group_name_H-M   'P 1'
#
loop_
_entity.id
_entity.type
_entity.pdbx_description
1 polymer ?
#
loop_
_entity_poly.entity_id
_entity_poly.type
_entity_poly.pdbx_seq_one_letter_code
_entity_poly.pdbx_strand_id
1 'polypeptide(L)' 'TKFFPHKRQIVQIAIFGFQSNKNLVSYVPCKSKTVILLSSIHNNASIDTSKNES' A
#
# COMPACT_ATOMS: atom_id res chain seq x y z
N THR A 1 12.25 -9.43 -8.05
CA THR A 1 12.00 -8.47 -6.96
C THR A 1 11.18 -9.18 -5.89
N LYS A 2 11.65 -9.31 -4.64
CA LYS A 2 10.95 -10.02 -3.55
C LYS A 2 10.41 -9.02 -2.53
N PHE A 3 9.11 -9.10 -2.23
CA PHE A 3 8.46 -8.29 -1.21
C PHE A 3 8.53 -9.03 0.14
N PHE A 4 9.29 -8.50 1.10
CA PHE A 4 9.35 -9.03 2.47
C PHE A 4 8.64 -8.05 3.41
N PRO A 5 7.59 -8.46 4.13
CA PRO A 5 7.01 -7.63 5.18
C PRO A 5 8.08 -7.43 6.27
N HIS A 6 8.54 -6.18 6.41
CA HIS A 6 9.60 -5.85 7.35
C HIS A 6 9.08 -5.96 8.78
N LYS A 7 9.76 -6.73 9.64
CA LYS A 7 9.37 -6.90 11.07
C LYS A 7 9.38 -5.59 11.88
N ARG A 8 9.92 -4.49 11.31
CA ARG A 8 10.01 -3.15 11.90
C ARG A 8 9.34 -2.09 11.02
N GLN A 9 8.16 -2.38 10.47
CA GLN A 9 7.41 -1.36 9.72
C GLN A 9 6.85 -0.29 10.67
N ILE A 10 6.97 0.97 10.25
CA ILE A 10 6.40 2.13 10.94
C ILE A 10 4.88 2.09 10.76
N VAL A 11 4.12 2.34 11.83
CA VAL A 11 2.66 2.38 11.77
C VAL A 11 2.21 3.55 10.87
N GLN A 12 1.10 3.36 10.13
CA GLN A 12 0.56 4.28 9.12
C GLN A 12 1.45 4.48 7.88
N ILE A 13 2.40 3.58 7.61
CA ILE A 13 3.17 3.61 6.37
C ILE A 13 2.49 2.83 5.25
N ALA A 14 2.58 3.36 4.03
CA ALA A 14 2.21 2.68 2.79
C ALA A 14 3.44 2.48 1.90
N ILE A 15 3.63 1.27 1.39
CA ILE A 15 4.69 0.90 0.46
C ILE A 15 4.04 0.56 -0.89
N PHE A 16 4.51 1.20 -1.95
CA PHE A 16 3.98 1.02 -3.30
C PHE A 16 5.02 0.33 -4.19
N GLY A 17 4.60 -0.73 -4.88
CA GLY A 17 5.36 -1.44 -5.89
C GLY A 17 4.59 -1.42 -7.20
N PHE A 18 5.21 -0.88 -8.25
CA PHE A 18 4.63 -0.78 -9.58
C PHE A 18 5.31 -1.78 -10.51
N GLN A 19 4.51 -2.59 -11.19
CA GLN A 19 4.93 -3.44 -12.30
C GLN A 19 4.06 -3.07 -13.51
N SER A 20 4.53 -3.24 -14.75
CA SER A 20 3.94 -2.64 -15.97
C SER A 20 2.41 -2.72 -16.11
N ASN A 21 1.77 -3.72 -15.47
CA ASN A 21 0.33 -3.97 -15.60
C ASN A 21 -0.34 -4.18 -14.23
N LYS A 22 0.39 -3.97 -13.12
CA LYS A 22 -0.04 -4.34 -11.77
C LYS A 22 0.55 -3.39 -10.72
N ASN A 23 -0.31 -2.91 -9.84
CA ASN A 23 0.07 -2.15 -8.66
C ASN A 23 -0.07 -3.05 -7.42
N LEU A 24 1.01 -3.09 -6.64
CA LEU A 24 1.06 -3.73 -5.32
C LEU A 24 1.19 -2.63 -4.27
N VAL A 25 0.24 -2.56 -3.34
CA VAL A 25 0.28 -1.64 -2.21
C VAL A 25 0.29 -2.44 -0.93
N SER A 26 1.16 -2.09 0.00
CA SER A 26 1.16 -2.64 1.36
C SER A 26 1.01 -1.51 2.36
N TYR A 27 -0.03 -1.57 3.19
CA TYR A 27 -0.35 -0.57 4.19
C TYR A 27 -0.32 -1.18 5.59
N VAL A 28 0.25 -0.46 6.55
CA VAL A 28 0.38 -0.90 7.95
C VAL A 28 -0.51 -0.03 8.83
N PRO A 29 -1.79 -0.36 9.03
CA PRO A 29 -2.70 0.46 9.83
C PRO A 29 -2.29 0.53 11.30
N CYS A 30 -1.75 -0.56 11.85
CA CYS A 30 -1.26 -0.63 13.22
C CYS A 30 -0.20 -1.73 13.37
N LYS A 31 0.51 -1.73 14.50
CA LYS A 31 1.64 -2.63 14.74
C LYS A 31 1.23 -4.08 14.49
N SER A 32 2.03 -4.80 13.70
CA SER A 32 1.80 -6.21 13.33
C SER A 32 0.54 -6.49 12.51
N LYS A 33 -0.15 -5.47 11.98
CA LYS A 33 -1.23 -5.65 10.99
C LYS A 33 -0.80 -5.04 9.67
N THR A 34 -0.98 -5.82 8.60
CA THR A 34 -0.62 -5.41 7.23
C THR A 34 -1.77 -5.71 6.30
N VAL A 35 -2.15 -4.74 5.50
CA VAL A 35 -3.11 -4.85 4.40
C VAL A 35 -2.31 -4.88 3.10
N ILE A 36 -2.59 -5.84 2.22
CA ILE A 36 -1.98 -5.95 0.90
C ILE A 36 -3.08 -5.77 -0.14
N LEU A 37 -2.91 -4.80 -1.03
CA LEU A 37 -3.78 -4.54 -2.17
C LEU A 37 -3.01 -4.83 -3.46
N LEU A 38 -3.54 -5.75 -4.28
CA LEU A 38 -3.06 -6.02 -5.62
C LEU A 38 -4.13 -5.59 -6.61
N SER A 39 -3.81 -4.69 -7.54
CA SER A 39 -4.72 -4.22 -8.57
C SER A 39 -4.06 -4.28 -9.94
N SER A 40 -4.81 -4.70 -10.95
CA SER A 40 -4.39 -4.73 -12.36
C SER A 40 -5.12 -3.72 -13.25
N ILE A 41 -5.96 -2.86 -12.63
CA ILE A 41 -6.86 -1.93 -13.35
C ILE A 41 -6.37 -0.49 -13.24
N HIS A 42 -5.86 -0.09 -12.09
CA HIS A 42 -5.34 1.27 -11.89
C HIS A 42 -3.87 1.29 -12.26
N ASN A 43 -3.50 1.90 -13.39
CA ASN A 43 -2.11 2.14 -13.77
C ASN A 43 -1.59 3.50 -13.27
N ASN A 44 -2.22 4.07 -12.24
CA ASN A 44 -1.88 5.38 -11.68
C ASN A 44 -1.86 5.33 -10.15
N ALA A 45 -0.82 5.92 -9.55
CA ALA A 45 -0.60 5.98 -8.12
C ALA A 45 -1.25 7.24 -7.53
N SER A 46 -2.58 7.24 -7.40
CA SER A 46 -3.31 8.35 -6.77
C SER A 46 -3.69 7.98 -5.34
N ILE A 47 -3.26 8.78 -4.36
CA ILE A 47 -3.72 8.70 -2.98
C ILE A 47 -4.79 9.77 -2.81
N ASP A 48 -6.05 9.33 -2.70
CA ASP A 48 -7.15 10.24 -2.43
C ASP A 48 -7.05 10.75 -0.99
N THR A 49 -6.81 12.05 -0.83
CA THR A 49 -6.72 12.72 0.48
C THR A 49 -8.10 13.25 0.92
N SER A 50 -9.13 13.13 0.07
CA SER A 50 -10.47 13.67 0.30
C SER A 50 -11.37 12.70 1.07
N LYS A 51 -11.05 12.39 2.33
CA LYS A 51 -12.05 11.75 3.21
C LYS A 51 -11.81 12.00 4.69
N ASN A 52 -12.00 13.24 5.13
CA ASN A 52 -12.17 13.58 6.55
C ASN A 52 -13.07 14.82 6.72
N GLU A 53 -14.23 14.90 6.08
CA GLU A 53 -15.27 15.89 6.44
C GLU A 53 -16.67 15.28 6.28
N SER A 54 -17.16 14.61 7.33
CA SER A 54 -18.57 14.56 7.77
C SER A 54 -18.65 13.84 9.11
#